data_AF-A0A842SU78-F1
#
_entry.id   AF-A0A842SU78-F1
#
_cell.length_a   1.000
_cell.length_b   1.000
_cell.length_c   1.000
_cell.angle_alpha   90.00
_cell.angle_beta   90.00
_cell.angle_gamma   90.00
#
_symmetry.space_group_name_H-M   'P 1'
#
loop_
_entity.id
_entity.type
_entity.pdbx_description
1 polymer ?
#
loop_
_entity_poly.entity_id
_entity_poly.type
_entity_poly.pdbx_seq_one_letter_code
_entity_poly.pdbx_strand_id
1 'polypeptide(L)'
;MDLGALQEKANHEIRRFESELGDKDYDEMLFLYMSKVSEEIGNLAAGVLGREGIQAERPVTDSQVSTTFADALYSIIILAQKMNVNLDRSMSEKIRRIEAEGAQEEGIS
;
A
#
# COMPACT_ATOMS: atom_id res chain seq x y z
N MET A 1 -13.12 -5.70 -6.01
CA MET A 1 -11.82 -6.26 -5.59
C MET A 1 -12.07 -6.95 -4.27
N ASP A 2 -11.76 -8.24 -4.18
CA ASP A 2 -11.97 -9.02 -2.95
C ASP A 2 -10.72 -8.88 -2.06
N LEU A 3 -10.86 -8.24 -0.89
CA LEU A 3 -9.74 -8.02 0.02
C LEU A 3 -9.22 -9.34 0.59
N GLY A 4 -10.10 -10.33 0.79
CA GLY A 4 -9.71 -11.66 1.26
C GLY A 4 -8.76 -12.34 0.27
N ALA A 5 -9.10 -12.34 -1.02
CA ALA A 5 -8.24 -12.89 -2.07
C ALA A 5 -6.88 -12.16 -2.17
N LEU A 6 -6.83 -10.86 -1.90
CA LEU A 6 -5.58 -10.11 -1.85
C LEU A 6 -4.72 -10.43 -0.63
N GLN A 7 -5.35 -10.63 0.53
CA GLN A 7 -4.67 -11.05 1.75
C GLN A 7 -4.07 -12.46 1.61
N GLU A 8 -4.77 -13.37 0.95
CA GLU A 8 -4.25 -14.71 0.64
C GLU A 8 -2.99 -14.65 -0.24
N LYS A 9 -3.01 -13.80 -1.28
CA LYS A 9 -1.84 -13.56 -2.13
C LYS A 9 -0.69 -12.92 -1.36
N ALA A 10 -0.98 -11.92 -0.52
CA ALA A 10 0.03 -11.29 0.33
C ALA A 10 0.69 -12.29 1.29
N ASN A 11 -0.09 -13.20 1.89
CA ASN A 11 0.44 -14.27 2.74
C ASN A 11 1.32 -15.27 1.97
N HIS A 12 1.00 -15.55 0.70
CA HIS A 12 1.88 -16.33 -0.15
C HIS A 12 3.21 -15.60 -0.41
N GLU A 13 3.14 -14.29 -0.66
CA GLU A 13 4.31 -13.47 -0.91
C GLU A 13 5.22 -13.32 0.32
N ILE A 14 4.62 -13.15 1.51
CA ILE A 14 5.36 -13.16 2.79
C ILE A 14 6.15 -14.46 2.94
N ARG A 15 5.52 -15.61 2.71
CA ARG A 15 6.21 -16.91 2.80
C ARG A 15 7.34 -17.04 1.79
N ARG A 16 7.13 -16.57 0.55
CA ARG A 16 8.17 -16.55 -0.48
C ARG A 16 9.36 -15.69 -0.04
N PHE A 17 9.08 -14.45 0.40
CA PHE A 17 10.09 -13.49 0.78
C PHE A 17 10.89 -13.94 2.02
N GLU A 18 10.21 -14.48 3.02
CA GLU A 18 10.86 -15.06 4.22
C GLU A 18 11.72 -16.27 3.87
N SER A 19 11.30 -17.11 2.91
CA SER A 19 12.12 -18.24 2.46
C SER A 19 13.41 -17.82 1.75
N GLU A 20 13.42 -16.66 1.09
CA GLU A 20 14.58 -16.11 0.38
C GLU A 20 15.57 -15.41 1.32
N LEU A 21 15.07 -14.79 2.38
CA LEU A 21 15.87 -14.00 3.33
C LEU A 21 16.55 -14.82 4.42
N GLY A 22 16.11 -16.07 4.63
CA GLY A 22 16.64 -16.95 5.66
C GLY A 22 16.18 -16.57 7.08
N ASP A 23 16.90 -17.07 8.08
CA ASP A 23 16.59 -16.79 9.49
C ASP A 23 16.90 -15.33 9.84
N LYS A 24 15.87 -14.50 9.80
CA LYS A 24 15.85 -13.13 10.32
C LYS A 24 14.92 -13.04 11.51
N ASP A 25 15.25 -12.19 12.47
CA ASP A 25 14.31 -11.89 13.53
C ASP A 25 13.13 -11.04 13.01
N TYR A 26 12.11 -10.92 13.85
CA TYR A 26 10.89 -10.22 13.49
C TYR A 26 11.12 -8.73 13.17
N ASP A 27 12.03 -8.07 13.90
CA ASP A 27 12.28 -6.63 13.75
C ASP A 27 13.06 -6.36 12.45
N GLU A 28 14.05 -7.20 12.12
CA GLU A 28 14.73 -7.17 10.83
C GLU A 28 13.74 -7.36 9.68
N MET A 29 12.84 -8.35 9.80
CA MET A 29 11.82 -8.58 8.78
C MET A 29 10.89 -7.37 8.62
N LEU A 30 10.42 -6.78 9.72
CA LEU A 30 9.60 -5.57 9.67
C LEU A 30 10.33 -4.41 9.00
N PHE A 31 11.61 -4.21 9.30
CA PHE A 31 12.41 -3.17 8.66
C PHE A 31 12.50 -3.37 7.15
N LEU A 32 12.66 -4.61 6.68
CA LEU A 32 12.69 -4.92 5.25
C LEU A 32 11.35 -4.64 4.56
N TYR A 33 10.23 -5.03 5.19
CA TYR A 33 8.89 -4.72 4.66
C TYR A 33 8.63 -3.21 4.63
N MET A 34 9.01 -2.47 5.67
CA MET A 34 8.91 -1.01 5.70
C MET A 34 9.77 -0.33 4.62
N SER A 35 10.97 -0.86 4.39
CA SER A 35 11.87 -0.38 3.34
C SER A 35 11.24 -0.59 1.96
N LYS A 36 10.60 -1.75 1.73
CA LYS A 36 9.88 -2.03 0.48
C LYS A 36 8.69 -1.10 0.28
N VAL A 37 7.89 -0.86 1.31
CA VAL A 37 6.81 0.13 1.25
C VAL A 37 7.35 1.52 0.88
N SER A 38 8.47 1.93 1.48
CA SER A 38 9.09 3.23 1.20
C SER A 38 9.58 3.34 -0.24
N GLU A 39 10.18 2.27 -0.78
CA GLU A 39 10.59 2.16 -2.18
C GLU A 39 9.39 2.35 -3.13
N GLU A 40 8.30 1.61 -2.92
CA GLU A 40 7.15 1.68 -3.82
C GLU A 40 6.40 3.01 -3.73
N ILE A 41 6.35 3.64 -2.55
CA ILE A 41 5.82 4.99 -2.42
C ILE A 41 6.70 6.00 -3.20
N GLY A 42 8.03 5.81 -3.18
CA GLY A 42 8.96 6.58 -4.00
C GLY A 42 8.70 6.39 -5.51
N ASN A 43 8.53 5.14 -5.95
CA ASN A 43 8.21 4.80 -7.35
C ASN A 43 6.86 5.40 -7.78
N LEU A 44 5.86 5.36 -6.91
CA LEU A 44 4.58 5.99 -7.14
C LEU A 44 4.72 7.52 -7.28
N ALA A 45 5.45 8.17 -6.37
CA ALA A 45 5.69 9.61 -6.45
C ALA A 45 6.38 10.00 -7.76
N ALA A 46 7.42 9.25 -8.16
CA ALA A 46 8.10 9.45 -9.43
C ALA A 46 7.15 9.24 -10.63
N GLY A 47 6.27 8.24 -10.57
CA GLY A 47 5.26 7.99 -11.60
C GLY A 47 4.26 9.15 -11.73
N VAL A 48 3.75 9.67 -10.61
CA VAL A 48 2.82 10.81 -10.60
C VAL A 48 3.50 12.08 -11.12
N LEU A 49 4.69 12.40 -10.63
CA LEU A 49 5.44 13.59 -11.07
C LEU A 49 5.91 13.49 -12.52
N GLY A 50 6.23 12.28 -12.98
CA GLY A 50 6.54 12.01 -14.36
C GLY A 50 5.34 12.20 -15.28
N ARG A 51 4.11 11.90 -14.83
CA ARG A 51 2.87 12.08 -15.62
C ARG A 51 2.61 13.56 -15.89
N GLU A 52 2.82 14.39 -14.88
CA GLU A 52 2.70 15.85 -14.98
C GLU A 52 3.85 16.51 -15.77
N GLY A 53 4.83 15.72 -16.25
CA GLY A 53 5.98 16.23 -17.00
C GLY A 53 6.99 17.00 -16.14
N ILE A 54 6.93 16.87 -14.81
CA ILE A 54 7.78 17.60 -13.86
C ILE A 54 9.17 16.95 -13.75
N GLN A 55 9.25 15.62 -13.87
CA GLN A 55 10.49 14.86 -13.60
C GLN A 55 10.96 13.94 -14.74
N ALA A 56 10.23 13.84 -15.84
CA ALA A 56 10.55 12.91 -16.93
C ALA A 56 10.66 13.62 -18.28
N GLU A 57 11.66 13.25 -19.08
CA GLU A 57 11.82 13.76 -20.46
C GLU A 57 10.62 13.40 -21.35
N ARG A 58 9.88 12.35 -20.98
CA ARG A 58 8.60 11.97 -21.58
C ARG A 58 7.58 11.68 -20.48
N PRO A 59 6.33 12.15 -20.62
CA PRO A 59 5.28 11.82 -19.67
C PRO A 59 5.11 10.31 -19.53
N VAL A 60 5.07 9.82 -18.28
CA VAL A 60 4.66 8.43 -18.03
C VAL A 60 3.17 8.28 -18.26
N THR A 61 2.80 7.11 -18.78
CA THR A 61 1.42 6.79 -19.15
C THR A 61 0.56 6.47 -17.92
N ASP A 62 -0.75 6.63 -18.06
CA ASP A 62 -1.72 6.24 -17.03
C ASP A 62 -1.57 4.76 -16.60
N SER A 63 -1.20 3.87 -17.54
CA SER A 63 -0.93 2.47 -17.23
C SER A 63 0.28 2.32 -16.30
N GLN A 64 1.35 3.08 -16.50
CA GLN A 64 2.54 3.01 -15.64
C GLN A 64 2.25 3.56 -14.25
N VAL A 65 1.48 4.64 -14.16
CA VAL A 65 1.01 5.18 -12.87
C VAL A 65 0.09 4.18 -12.16
N SER A 66 -0.80 3.53 -12.89
CA SER A 66 -1.67 2.49 -12.31
C SER A 66 -0.86 1.32 -11.74
N THR A 67 0.23 0.93 -12.39
CA THR A 67 1.12 -0.13 -11.89
C THR A 67 1.78 0.29 -10.60
N THR A 68 2.40 1.48 -10.54
CA THR A 68 3.07 1.94 -9.30
C THR A 68 2.09 2.17 -8.14
N PHE A 69 0.84 2.56 -8.43
CA PHE A 69 -0.24 2.57 -7.43
C PHE A 69 -0.52 1.16 -6.89
N ALA A 70 -0.65 0.17 -7.77
CA ALA A 70 -0.91 -1.21 -7.37
C ALA A 70 0.25 -1.78 -6.54
N ASP A 71 1.50 -1.53 -6.93
CA ASP A 71 2.70 -1.99 -6.22
C ASP A 71 2.78 -1.40 -4.80
N ALA A 72 2.49 -0.11 -4.65
CA ALA A 72 2.44 0.56 -3.36
C ALA A 72 1.32 -0.01 -2.47
N LEU A 73 0.11 -0.16 -3.01
CA LEU A 73 -1.02 -0.74 -2.27
C LEU A 73 -0.73 -2.17 -1.84
N TYR A 74 -0.17 -2.99 -2.71
CA TYR A 74 0.12 -4.39 -2.42
C TYR A 74 1.21 -4.53 -1.34
N SER A 75 2.25 -3.69 -1.38
CA SER A 75 3.29 -3.66 -0.36
C SER A 75 2.75 -3.27 1.03
N ILE A 76 1.79 -2.33 1.09
CA ILE A 76 1.10 -1.97 2.33
C ILE A 76 0.27 -3.14 2.85
N ILE A 77 -0.42 -3.88 1.98
CA ILE A 77 -1.20 -5.07 2.37
C ILE A 77 -0.27 -6.13 2.96
N ILE A 78 0.88 -6.40 2.34
CA ILE A 78 1.90 -7.34 2.84
C ILE A 78 2.36 -6.93 4.24
N LEU A 79 2.75 -5.67 4.43
CA LEU A 79 3.18 -5.17 5.73
C LEU A 79 2.08 -5.33 6.79
N ALA A 80 0.85 -4.97 6.45
CA ALA A 80 -0.29 -5.11 7.36
C ALA A 80 -0.53 -6.57 7.77
N GLN A 81 -0.41 -7.52 6.83
CA GLN A 81 -0.47 -8.96 7.13
C GLN A 81 0.67 -9.39 8.06
N LYS A 82 1.91 -8.97 7.80
CA LYS A 82 3.06 -9.28 8.67
C LYS A 82 2.86 -8.78 10.10
N MET A 83 2.24 -7.61 10.25
CA MET A 83 1.90 -7.00 11.54
C MET A 83 0.61 -7.56 12.16
N ASN A 84 -0.04 -8.56 11.53
CA ASN A 84 -1.34 -9.10 11.94
C ASN A 84 -2.45 -8.05 12.08
N VAL A 85 -2.41 -7.01 11.24
CA VAL A 85 -3.42 -5.96 11.19
C VAL A 85 -4.66 -6.46 10.46
N ASN A 86 -5.82 -6.37 11.10
CA ASN A 86 -7.10 -6.63 10.45
C ASN A 86 -7.47 -5.43 9.53
N LEU A 87 -7.12 -5.56 8.25
CA LEU A 87 -7.35 -4.50 7.26
C LEU A 87 -8.83 -4.19 7.05
N ASP A 88 -9.71 -5.19 6.99
CA ASP A 88 -11.16 -4.98 6.80
C ASP A 88 -11.73 -4.09 7.90
N ARG A 89 -11.41 -4.42 9.15
CA ARG A 89 -11.81 -3.63 10.31
C ARG A 89 -11.23 -2.23 10.26
N SER A 90 -9.93 -2.10 10.00
CA SER A 90 -9.22 -0.81 10.00
C SER A 90 -9.76 0.12 8.91
N MET A 91 -10.03 -0.41 7.71
CA MET A 91 -10.62 0.34 6.60
C MET A 91 -12.06 0.73 6.87
N SER A 92 -12.87 -0.18 7.43
CA SER A 92 -14.26 0.12 7.82
C SER A 92 -14.33 1.24 8.87
N GLU A 93 -13.42 1.21 9.85
CA GLU A 93 -13.30 2.27 10.86
C GLU A 93 -12.88 3.61 10.24
N LYS A 94 -11.94 3.61 9.28
CA LYS A 94 -11.52 4.83 8.58
C LYS A 94 -12.63 5.43 7.72
N ILE A 95 -13.39 4.61 6.98
CA ILE A 95 -14.51 5.06 6.15
C ILE A 95 -15.59 5.69 7.03
N ARG A 96 -16.01 5.03 8.12
CA ARG A 96 -17.01 5.55 9.05
C ARG A 96 -16.63 6.92 9.60
N ARG A 97 -15.34 7.15 9.88
CA ARG A 97 -14.85 8.45 10.37
C ARG A 97 -14.98 9.54 9.32
N ILE A 98 -14.61 9.25 8.06
CA ILE A 98 -14.75 10.21 6.95
C ILE A 98 -16.23 10.58 6.75
N GLU A 99 -17.13 9.59 6.79
CA GLU A 99 -18.57 9.82 6.66
C GLU A 99 -19.13 10.67 7.80
N ALA A 100 -18.66 10.45 9.04
CA ALA A 100 -19.05 11.27 10.19
C ALA A 100 -18.51 12.71 10.10
N GLU A 101 -17.28 12.89 9.62
CA GLU A 101 -16.67 14.21 9.38
C GLU A 101 -17.44 14.98 8.29
N GLY A 102 -17.76 14.35 7.17
CA GLY A 102 -18.56 14.97 6.10
C GLY A 102 -19.98 15.33 6.52
N ALA A 103 -20.64 14.49 7.31
CA ALA A 103 -21.98 14.78 7.83
C ALA A 103 -22.00 15.97 8.82
N GLN A 104 -20.89 16.23 9.52
CA GLN A 104 -20.75 17.41 10.38
C GLN A 104 -20.54 18.70 9.57
N GLU A 105 -19.84 18.63 8.44
CA GLU A 105 -19.67 19.77 7.53
C GLU A 105 -20.97 20.13 6.80
N GLU A 106 -21.81 19.15 6.46
CA GLU A 106 -23.13 19.36 5.84
C GLU A 106 -24.23 19.74 6.87
N GLY A 107 -24.01 19.47 8.15
CA GLY A 107 -24.95 19.74 9.25
C GLY A 107 -24.81 21.10 9.93
N ILE A 108 -23.92 21.96 9.43
CA ILE A 108 -23.75 23.36 9.88
C ILE A 108 -24.32 24.27 8.78
N SER A 109 -25.63 24.50 8.85
CA SER A 109 -26.33 25.67 8.28
C SER A 109 -27.30 26.24 9.29
#